data_AF-A0A533SFQ0-F1
#
_entry.id   AF-A0A533SFQ0-F1
#
_cell.length_a   1.000
_cell.length_b   1.000
_cell.length_c   1.000
_cell.angle_alpha   90.00
_cell.angle_beta   90.00
_cell.angle_gamma   90.00
#
_symmetry.space_group_name_H-M   'P 1'
#
loop_
_entity.id
_entity.type
_entity.pdbx_description
1 polymer ?
#
loop_
_entity_poly.entity_id
_entity_poly.type
_entity_poly.pdbx_seq_one_letter_code
_entity_poly.pdbx_strand_id
1 'polypeptide(L)'
;MGLRRNPTGERSTMLLLNLDMATRKAFFQNSRFFANFDQDILDELERESSLKKYAAGETILVEGDPCGGLYNLISGSVKLFKLSPSGRELIITV
;
A
#
# COMPACT_ATOMS: atom_id res chain seq x y z
N MET A 1 -31.62 -0.32 0.06
CA MET A 1 -30.65 0.77 0.28
C MET A 1 -29.35 0.35 -0.38
N GLY A 2 -29.21 0.66 -1.67
CA GLY A 2 -28.16 0.10 -2.52
C GLY A 2 -26.82 0.79 -2.30
N LEU A 3 -25.80 0.01 -1.94
CA LEU A 3 -24.41 0.43 -2.02
C LEU A 3 -24.13 0.74 -3.49
N ARG A 4 -23.94 2.03 -3.82
CA ARG A 4 -23.49 2.45 -5.14
C ARG A 4 -22.11 1.85 -5.37
N ARG A 5 -22.06 0.78 -6.18
CA ARG A 5 -20.85 0.35 -6.87
C ARG A 5 -20.40 1.53 -7.72
N ASN A 6 -19.23 2.08 -7.43
CA ASN A 6 -18.60 3.09 -8.26
C ASN A 6 -18.12 2.40 -9.56
N PRO A 7 -18.70 2.67 -10.74
CA PRO A 7 -18.40 1.93 -11.96
C PRO A 7 -17.32 2.62 -12.80
N THR A 8 -16.34 3.24 -12.15
CA THR A 8 -15.36 4.06 -12.86
C THR A 8 -13.95 3.58 -12.55
N GLY A 9 -13.51 2.62 -13.35
CA GLY A 9 -12.11 2.26 -13.54
C GLY A 9 -11.36 3.37 -14.29
N GLU A 10 -11.34 4.58 -13.75
CA GLU A 10 -10.54 5.68 -14.29
C GLU A 10 -9.27 5.81 -13.49
N ARG A 11 -8.26 5.08 -13.99
CA ARG A 11 -6.88 5.53 -14.09
C ARG A 11 -6.37 6.17 -12.80
N SER A 12 -6.03 5.34 -11.81
CA SER A 12 -5.01 5.72 -10.84
C SER A 12 -3.84 6.24 -11.64
N THR A 13 -3.69 7.57 -11.66
CA THR A 13 -2.60 8.24 -12.34
C THR A 13 -1.35 7.65 -11.72
N MET A 14 -0.66 6.80 -12.48
CA MET A 14 0.65 6.30 -12.14
C MET A 14 1.57 7.51 -12.22
N LEU A 15 1.51 8.36 -11.20
CA LEU A 15 2.53 9.31 -10.89
C LEU A 15 3.71 8.43 -10.47
N LEU A 16 4.55 8.09 -11.45
CA LEU A 16 5.94 7.77 -11.20
C LEU A 16 6.47 8.95 -10.39
N LEU A 17 6.36 8.93 -9.05
CA LEU A 17 7.36 9.67 -8.34
C LEU A 17 8.62 8.89 -8.55
N ASN A 18 9.55 9.51 -9.24
CA ASN A 18 10.93 9.19 -9.10
C ASN A 18 11.31 9.61 -7.66
N LEU A 19 10.99 8.77 -6.67
CA LEU A 19 11.90 8.65 -5.55
C LEU A 19 13.21 8.19 -6.17
N ASP A 20 14.29 8.90 -5.90
CA ASP A 20 15.58 8.44 -6.38
C ASP A 20 15.82 7.00 -5.87
N MET A 21 16.59 6.25 -6.65
CA MET A 21 16.89 4.85 -6.33
C MET A 21 17.51 4.72 -4.94
N ALA A 22 18.39 5.67 -4.57
CA ALA A 22 18.98 5.75 -3.25
C ALA A 22 17.93 5.80 -2.11
N THR A 23 16.84 6.56 -2.26
CA THR A 23 15.76 6.72 -1.28
C THR A 23 14.90 5.46 -1.18
N ARG A 24 14.66 4.78 -2.31
CA ARG A 24 13.91 3.52 -2.35
C ARG A 24 14.70 2.39 -1.69
N LYS A 25 15.98 2.26 -2.03
CA LYS A 25 16.89 1.29 -1.41
C LYS A 25 17.05 1.54 0.09
N ALA A 26 17.23 2.80 0.48
CA ALA A 26 17.32 3.19 1.89
C ALA A 26 16.03 2.85 2.66
N PHE A 27 14.85 2.94 2.04
CA PHE A 27 13.59 2.56 2.68
C PHE A 27 13.57 1.08 3.07
N PHE A 28 14.00 0.17 2.17
CA PHE A 28 14.10 -1.24 2.50
C PHE A 28 15.15 -1.50 3.57
N GLN A 29 16.34 -0.91 3.45
CA GLN A 29 17.45 -1.10 4.40
C GLN A 29 17.13 -0.61 5.82
N ASN A 30 16.30 0.43 5.98
CA ASN A 30 15.92 0.97 7.29
C ASN A 30 14.71 0.27 7.92
N SER A 31 14.04 -0.62 7.19
CA SER A 31 12.90 -1.37 7.72
C SER A 31 13.35 -2.64 8.43
N ARG A 32 12.93 -2.80 9.70
CA ARG A 32 13.20 -4.03 10.48
C ARG A 32 12.69 -5.30 9.79
N PHE A 33 11.67 -5.19 8.95
CA PHE A 33 11.12 -6.33 8.22
C PHE A 33 12.12 -6.88 7.18
N PHE A 34 12.93 -6.01 6.58
CA PHE A 34 13.90 -6.38 5.54
C PHE A 34 15.36 -6.39 6.04
N ALA A 35 15.59 -6.14 7.33
CA ALA A 35 16.94 -5.97 7.89
C ALA A 35 17.89 -7.17 7.70
N ASN A 36 17.35 -8.37 7.50
CA ASN A 36 18.11 -9.61 7.34
C ASN A 36 18.12 -10.14 5.90
N PHE A 37 17.73 -9.31 4.92
CA PHE A 37 17.70 -9.72 3.52
C PHE A 37 19.04 -9.40 2.86
N ASP A 38 19.51 -10.32 2.03
CA ASP A 38 20.73 -10.13 1.25
C ASP A 38 20.59 -8.98 0.25
N GLN A 39 21.71 -8.35 -0.10
CA GLN A 39 21.72 -7.16 -0.93
C GLN A 39 21.10 -7.40 -2.32
N ASP A 40 21.30 -8.59 -2.90
CA ASP A 40 20.74 -8.95 -4.21
C ASP A 40 19.21 -8.99 -4.18
N ILE A 41 18.62 -9.48 -3.08
CA ILE A 41 17.16 -9.50 -2.88
C ILE A 41 16.62 -8.08 -2.71
N LEU A 42 17.34 -7.23 -1.96
CA LEU A 42 16.96 -5.83 -1.79
C LEU A 42 16.98 -5.07 -3.13
N ASP A 43 17.96 -5.34 -3.98
CA ASP A 43 18.09 -4.73 -5.31
C ASP A 43 16.98 -5.21 -6.27
N GLU A 44 16.57 -6.48 -6.16
CA GLU A 44 15.39 -6.99 -6.87
C GLU A 44 14.09 -6.35 -6.38
N LEU A 45 13.87 -6.26 -5.07
CA LEU A 45 12.71 -5.57 -4.50
C LEU A 45 12.65 -4.10 -4.93
N GLU A 46 13.80 -3.43 -4.97
CA GLU A 46 13.86 -2.05 -5.47
C GLU A 46 13.41 -1.97 -6.92
N ARG A 47 13.90 -2.85 -7.79
CA ARG A 47 13.57 -2.86 -9.22
C ARG A 47 12.10 -3.19 -9.50
N GLU A 48 11.55 -4.20 -8.82
CA GLU A 48 10.20 -4.71 -9.07
C GLU A 48 9.10 -3.94 -8.30
N SER A 49 9.48 -3.12 -7.31
CA SER A 49 8.51 -2.29 -6.59
C SER A 49 7.99 -1.15 -7.45
N SER A 50 6.75 -0.74 -7.19
CA SER A 50 6.15 0.45 -7.80
C SER A 50 5.67 1.39 -6.71
N LEU A 51 5.77 2.68 -6.99
CA LEU A 51 5.30 3.72 -6.08
C LEU A 51 3.88 4.14 -6.45
N LYS A 52 3.02 4.20 -5.43
CA LYS A 52 1.63 4.60 -5.58
C LYS A 52 1.31 5.71 -4.61
N LYS A 53 0.53 6.68 -5.08
CA LYS A 53 -0.06 7.76 -4.28
C LYS A 53 -1.54 7.51 -4.16
N TYR A 54 -2.06 7.82 -2.99
CA TYR A 54 -3.49 7.75 -2.67
C TYR A 54 -3.93 9.09 -2.10
N ALA A 55 -5.11 9.55 -2.49
CA ALA A 55 -5.73 10.72 -1.90
C ALA A 55 -6.32 10.40 -0.52
N ALA A 56 -6.55 11.43 0.29
CA ALA A 56 -7.26 11.25 1.56
C ALA A 56 -8.66 10.67 1.33
N GLY A 57 -8.99 9.59 2.03
CA GLY A 57 -10.26 8.87 1.89
C GLY A 57 -10.29 7.84 0.75
N GLU A 58 -9.23 7.72 -0.05
CA GLU A 58 -9.14 6.69 -1.08
C GLU A 58 -8.92 5.30 -0.45
N THR A 59 -9.64 4.29 -0.96
CA THR A 59 -9.49 2.91 -0.50
C THR A 59 -8.33 2.23 -1.21
N ILE A 60 -7.36 1.73 -0.44
CA ILE A 60 -6.15 1.05 -0.97
C ILE A 60 -6.41 -0.44 -1.21
N LEU A 61 -7.00 -1.13 -0.23
CA LEU A 61 -7.31 -2.56 -0.25
C LEU A 61 -8.70 -2.80 0.35
N VAL A 62 -9.38 -3.82 -0.14
CA VAL A 62 -10.70 -4.27 0.35
C VAL A 62 -10.56 -5.69 0.88
N GLU A 63 -11.15 -5.96 2.05
CA GLU A 63 -11.15 -7.30 2.64
C GLU A 63 -11.86 -8.30 1.71
N GLY A 64 -11.19 -9.42 1.42
CA GLY A 64 -11.73 -10.48 0.57
C GLY A 64 -11.37 -10.34 -0.92
N ASP A 65 -10.92 -9.17 -1.36
CA ASP A 65 -10.45 -8.99 -2.73
C ASP A 65 -9.03 -9.56 -2.91
N PRO A 66 -8.71 -10.16 -4.08
CA PRO A 66 -7.36 -10.63 -4.37
C PRO A 66 -6.33 -9.50 -4.22
N CYS A 67 -5.34 -9.73 -3.35
CA CYS A 67 -4.25 -8.78 -3.17
C CYS A 67 -3.09 -9.10 -4.13
N GLY A 68 -2.69 -8.12 -4.94
CA GLY A 68 -1.61 -8.29 -5.92
C GLY A 68 -0.20 -8.25 -5.34
N GLY A 69 -0.03 -8.01 -4.03
CA GLY A 69 1.29 -8.00 -3.40
C GLY A 69 1.34 -7.23 -2.08
N LEU A 70 2.55 -7.02 -1.57
CA LEU A 70 2.81 -6.28 -0.34
C LEU A 70 2.83 -4.77 -0.59
N TYR A 71 2.20 -4.02 0.31
CA TYR A 71 2.24 -2.55 0.33
C TYR A 71 3.08 -2.08 1.51
N ASN A 72 3.98 -1.13 1.25
CA ASN A 72 4.76 -0.46 2.29
C ASN A 72 4.36 1.01 2.35
N LEU A 73 4.05 1.51 3.56
CA LEU A 73 3.69 2.91 3.77
C LEU A 73 4.96 3.74 3.94
N ILE A 74 5.28 4.56 2.93
CA ILE A 74 6.45 5.45 2.97
C ILE A 74 6.16 6.73 3.76
N SER A 75 4.94 7.27 3.62
CA SER A 75 4.53 8.51 4.28
C SER A 75 3.02 8.60 4.39
N GLY A 76 2.54 9.30 5.42
CA GLY A 76 1.13 9.46 5.75
C GLY A 76 0.63 8.45 6.77
N SER A 77 -0.69 8.31 6.85
CA SER A 77 -1.36 7.38 7.75
C SER A 77 -2.46 6.64 7.00
N VAL A 78 -2.64 5.36 7.34
CA VAL A 78 -3.72 4.53 6.80
C VAL A 78 -4.59 4.03 7.95
N LYS A 79 -5.89 3.94 7.70
CA LYS A 79 -6.84 3.35 8.64
C LYS A 79 -7.08 1.90 8.22
N LEU A 80 -6.62 0.96 9.04
CA LEU A 80 -6.99 -0.44 8.90
C LEU A 80 -8.21 -0.74 9.77
N PHE A 81 -9.27 -1.27 9.17
CA PHE A 81 -10.48 -1.63 9.90
C PHE A 81 -11.17 -2.83 9.28
N LYS A 82 -11.98 -3.49 10.10
CA LYS A 82 -12.90 -4.55 9.67
C LYS A 82 -14.33 -4.11 9.93
N LEU A 83 -15.25 -4.45 9.03
CA LEU A 83 -16.67 -4.21 9.23
C LEU A 83 -17.31 -5.41 9.94
N SER A 84 -18.02 -5.16 11.03
CA SER A 84 -18.89 -6.17 11.63
C SER A 84 -20.10 -6.43 10.72
N PRO A 85 -20.80 -7.57 10.88
CA PRO A 85 -22.08 -7.80 10.20
C PRO A 85 -23.13 -6.71 10.45
N SER A 86 -23.03 -6.01 11.59
CA SER A 86 -23.87 -4.87 11.95
C SER A 86 -23.40 -3.53 11.36
N GLY A 87 -22.31 -3.49 10.60
CA GLY A 87 -21.76 -2.29 9.95
C GLY A 87 -20.86 -1.44 10.85
N ARG A 88 -20.53 -1.90 12.07
CA ARG A 88 -19.61 -1.20 12.96
C ARG A 88 -18.17 -1.44 12.51
N GLU A 89 -17.38 -0.37 12.45
CA GLU A 89 -15.95 -0.47 12.19
C GLU A 89 -15.20 -0.90 13.45
N LEU A 90 -14.42 -1.97 13.32
CA LEU A 90 -13.39 -2.36 14.28
C LEU A 90 -12.05 -1.85 13.78
N ILE A 91 -11.46 -0.88 14.47
CA ILE A 91 -10.16 -0.32 14.13
C ILE A 91 -9.06 -1.27 14.61
N ILE A 92 -8.13 -1.60 13.72
CA ILE A 92 -6.94 -2.40 14.03
C ILE A 92 -5.77 -1.43 14.19
N THR A 93 -5.21 -1.38 15.39
CA THR A 93 -4.03 -0.56 15.71
C THR A 93 -2.83 -1.48 15.91
N VAL A 94 -1.68 -1.08 15.37
CA VAL A 94 -0.37 -1.76 15.52
C VAL A 94 0.67 -0.78 16.04
#